data_AF-A0AAV7HA38-F1
#
_entry.id   AF-A0AAV7HA38-F1
#
_cell.length_a   1.000
_cell.length_b   1.000
_cell.length_c   1.000
_cell.angle_alpha   90.00
_cell.angle_beta   90.00
_cell.angle_gamma   90.00
#
_symmetry.space_group_name_H-M   'P 1'
#
loop_
_entity.id
_entity.type
_entity.pdbx_description
1 polymer ?
#
loop_
_entity_poly.entity_id
_entity_poly.type
_entity_poly.pdbx_seq_one_letter_code
_entity_poly.pdbx_strand_id
1 'polypeptide(L)'
;MDRLHIELVEAQTTIKQQGKTQQILEAKNERLKSVLSEKEAQQLPSAVIEEFKKSYAFKIIIEDHIQEARSHIYDVEVKALEAECAEDGFIRGFMKGVCTIHCKTGAEIEGLTPSQASGDASSDSGGEELESEL
;
A
#
# COMPACT_ATOMS: atom_id res chain seq x y z
N MET A 1 -17.60 36.78 76.67
CA MET A 1 -17.48 36.70 75.20
C MET A 1 -18.75 36.03 74.70
N ASP A 2 -19.63 36.78 74.05
CA ASP A 2 -20.93 36.27 73.60
C ASP A 2 -20.78 35.34 72.41
N ARG A 3 -21.59 34.28 72.38
CA ARG A 3 -21.62 33.28 71.30
C ARG A 3 -21.79 33.89 69.90
N LEU A 4 -22.59 34.95 69.81
CA LEU A 4 -22.80 35.72 68.57
C LEU A 4 -21.53 36.39 68.05
N HIS A 5 -20.61 36.78 68.94
CA HIS A 5 -19.35 37.40 68.55
C HIS A 5 -18.39 36.38 67.90
N ILE A 6 -18.38 35.15 68.39
CA ILE A 6 -17.57 34.05 67.84
C ILE A 6 -18.08 33.69 66.44
N GLU A 7 -19.40 33.49 66.29
CA GLU A 7 -20.03 33.16 65.01
C GLU A 7 -19.81 34.27 63.95
N LEU A 8 -19.83 35.55 64.35
CA LEU A 8 -19.55 36.67 63.46
C LEU A 8 -18.10 36.68 62.95
N VAL A 9 -17.14 36.41 63.83
CA VAL A 9 -15.72 36.37 63.48
C VAL A 9 -15.43 35.18 62.54
N GLU A 10 -15.99 34.01 62.83
CA GLU A 10 -15.87 32.82 61.98
C GLU A 10 -16.48 33.07 60.59
N ALA A 11 -17.67 33.68 60.51
CA ALA A 11 -18.30 34.06 59.25
C ALA A 11 -17.42 35.04 58.44
N GLN A 12 -16.84 36.06 59.09
CA GLN A 12 -15.93 37.00 58.43
C GLN A 12 -14.67 36.31 57.89
N THR A 13 -14.06 35.41 58.65
CA THR A 13 -12.88 34.66 58.17
C THR A 13 -13.22 33.78 56.97
N THR A 14 -14.39 33.13 57.00
CA THR A 14 -14.89 32.28 55.90
C THR A 14 -15.16 33.08 54.64
N ILE A 15 -15.83 34.23 54.74
CA ILE A 15 -16.11 35.14 53.62
C ILE A 15 -14.80 35.63 52.99
N LYS A 16 -13.82 36.03 53.82
CA LYS A 16 -12.51 36.49 53.34
C LYS A 16 -11.76 35.39 52.60
N GLN A 17 -11.86 34.14 53.05
CA GLN A 17 -11.24 32.99 52.41
C GLN A 17 -11.93 32.63 51.09
N GLN A 18 -13.26 32.70 51.03
CA GLN A 18 -14.02 32.50 49.80
C GLN A 18 -13.68 33.55 48.74
N GLY A 19 -13.58 34.82 49.11
CA GLY A 19 -13.20 35.90 48.17
C GLY A 19 -11.81 35.68 47.53
N LYS A 20 -10.82 35.22 48.31
CA LYS A 20 -9.50 34.84 47.78
C LYS A 20 -9.57 33.66 46.82
N THR A 21 -10.38 32.65 47.17
CA THR A 21 -10.56 31.45 46.36
C THR A 21 -11.21 31.79 45.02
N GLN A 22 -12.18 32.70 45.03
CA GLN A 22 -12.85 33.19 43.83
C GLN A 22 -11.89 33.92 42.89
N GLN A 23 -11.04 34.82 43.40
CA GLN A 23 -10.01 35.48 42.57
C GLN A 23 -9.05 34.49 41.90
N ILE A 24 -8.62 33.44 42.62
CA ILE A 24 -7.73 32.42 42.06
C ILE A 24 -8.42 31.64 40.94
N LEU A 25 -9.70 31.29 41.13
CA LEU A 25 -10.51 30.61 40.13
C LEU A 25 -10.71 31.46 38.88
N GLU A 26 -10.98 32.76 39.05
CA GLU A 26 -11.19 33.70 37.95
C GLU A 26 -9.92 33.87 37.12
N ALA A 27 -8.77 34.06 37.76
CA ALA A 27 -7.48 34.10 37.08
C ALA A 27 -7.14 32.80 36.33
N LYS A 28 -7.47 31.64 36.92
CA LYS A 28 -7.32 30.34 36.25
C LYS A 28 -8.24 30.19 35.04
N ASN A 29 -9.48 30.68 35.14
CA ASN A 29 -10.45 30.63 34.05
C ASN A 29 -9.99 31.47 32.86
N GLU A 30 -9.54 32.70 33.10
CA GLU A 30 -8.99 33.56 32.05
C GLU A 30 -7.73 32.95 31.40
N ARG A 31 -6.86 32.33 32.20
CA ARG A 31 -5.71 31.59 31.66
C ARG A 31 -6.14 30.41 30.78
N LEU A 32 -7.14 29.64 31.21
CA LEU A 32 -7.64 28.50 30.45
C LEU A 32 -8.31 28.94 29.14
N LYS A 33 -9.09 30.02 29.15
CA LYS A 33 -9.66 30.62 27.93
C LYS A 33 -8.57 31.02 26.94
N SER A 34 -7.50 31.68 27.42
CA SER A 34 -6.37 32.05 26.58
C SER A 34 -5.69 30.84 25.95
N VAL A 35 -5.46 29.77 26.73
CA VAL A 35 -4.83 28.53 26.23
C VAL A 35 -5.74 27.81 25.22
N LEU A 36 -7.05 27.81 25.45
CA LEU A 36 -8.03 27.24 24.52
C LEU A 36 -8.00 27.98 23.17
N SER A 37 -8.02 29.31 23.20
CA SER A 37 -7.96 30.12 21.98
C SER A 37 -6.65 29.90 21.20
N GLU A 38 -5.51 29.79 21.89
CA GLU A 38 -4.23 29.47 21.26
C GLU A 38 -4.24 28.07 20.62
N LYS A 39 -4.85 27.08 21.29
CA LYS A 39 -4.96 25.70 20.80
C LYS A 39 -5.90 25.56 19.62
N GLU A 40 -7.00 26.31 19.59
CA GLU A 40 -7.90 26.40 18.43
C GLU A 40 -7.20 27.04 17.23
N ALA A 41 -6.37 28.06 17.44
CA ALA A 41 -5.54 28.65 16.38
C ALA A 41 -4.43 27.70 15.88
N GLN A 42 -4.01 26.72 16.69
CA GLN A 42 -3.06 25.66 16.32
C GLN A 42 -3.73 24.45 15.65
N GLN A 43 -5.05 24.45 15.45
CA GLN A 43 -5.75 23.43 14.68
C GLN A 43 -5.11 23.35 13.29
N LEU A 44 -4.71 22.13 12.91
CA LEU A 44 -3.84 21.79 11.77
C LEU A 44 -3.91 22.82 10.62
N PRO A 45 -2.76 23.30 10.10
CA PRO A 45 -2.77 24.27 9.01
C PRO A 45 -3.58 23.66 7.86
N SER A 46 -4.73 24.27 7.56
CA SER A 46 -5.65 23.84 6.51
C SER A 46 -4.93 23.52 5.19
N ALA A 47 -3.84 24.26 4.90
CA ALA A 47 -2.94 24.03 3.78
C ALA A 47 -2.36 22.61 3.71
N VAL A 48 -1.92 22.02 4.82
CA VAL A 48 -1.33 20.67 4.85
C VAL A 48 -2.38 19.60 4.49
N ILE A 49 -3.62 19.79 4.95
CA ILE A 49 -4.73 18.89 4.63
C ILE A 49 -5.08 18.99 3.14
N GLU A 50 -5.11 20.19 2.57
CA GLU A 50 -5.36 20.39 1.15
C GLU A 50 -4.23 19.84 0.27
N GLU A 51 -2.97 20.00 0.67
CA GLU A 51 -1.83 19.39 -0.02
C GLU A 51 -1.90 17.86 0.00
N PHE A 52 -2.30 17.27 1.15
CA PHE A 52 -2.50 15.82 1.25
C PHE A 52 -3.62 15.34 0.31
N LYS A 53 -4.76 16.05 0.25
CA LYS A 53 -5.84 15.73 -0.70
C LYS A 53 -5.37 15.79 -2.14
N LYS A 54 -4.58 16.81 -2.50
CA LYS A 54 -4.02 16.96 -3.85
C LYS A 54 -3.05 15.81 -4.18
N SER A 55 -2.18 15.43 -3.25
CA SER A 55 -1.27 14.29 -3.40
C SER A 55 -2.05 12.98 -3.58
N TYR A 56 -3.10 12.78 -2.80
CA TYR A 56 -3.96 11.59 -2.91
C TYR A 56 -4.70 11.52 -4.26
N ALA A 57 -5.24 12.64 -4.75
CA ALA A 57 -5.85 12.71 -6.08
C ALA A 57 -4.83 12.40 -7.19
N PHE A 58 -3.61 12.93 -7.09
CA PHE A 58 -2.55 12.62 -8.04
C PHE A 58 -2.18 11.13 -8.02
N LYS A 59 -2.10 10.52 -6.83
CA LYS A 59 -1.85 9.07 -6.70
C LYS A 59 -2.89 8.24 -7.46
N ILE A 60 -4.18 8.55 -7.32
CA ILE A 60 -5.27 7.84 -8.03
C ILE A 60 -5.06 7.90 -9.54
N ILE A 61 -4.75 9.09 -10.08
CA ILE A 61 -4.51 9.27 -11.52
C ILE A 61 -3.32 8.41 -12.01
N ILE A 62 -2.24 8.34 -11.22
CA ILE A 62 -1.09 7.51 -11.56
C ILE A 62 -1.42 6.03 -11.50
N GLU A 63 -2.18 5.58 -10.49
CA GLU A 63 -2.63 4.19 -10.37
C GLU A 63 -3.52 3.78 -11.57
N ASP A 64 -4.42 4.66 -12.01
CA ASP A 64 -5.26 4.44 -13.19
C ASP A 64 -4.41 4.28 -14.46
N HIS A 65 -3.46 5.18 -14.72
CA HIS A 65 -2.56 5.06 -15.88
C HIS A 65 -1.68 3.80 -15.82
N ILE A 66 -1.20 3.42 -14.64
CA ILE A 66 -0.44 2.17 -14.47
C ILE A 66 -1.33 0.97 -14.82
N GLN A 67 -2.59 0.98 -14.39
CA GLN A 67 -3.52 -0.10 -14.66
C GLN A 67 -3.90 -0.18 -16.15
N GLU A 68 -4.09 0.96 -16.81
CA GLU A 68 -4.31 1.05 -18.25
C GLU A 68 -3.10 0.51 -19.03
N ALA A 69 -1.89 0.97 -18.70
CA ALA A 69 -0.66 0.51 -19.33
C ALA A 69 -0.45 -1.00 -19.16
N ARG A 70 -0.70 -1.54 -17.96
CA ARG A 70 -0.65 -2.98 -17.70
C ARG A 70 -1.64 -3.76 -18.55
N SER A 71 -2.88 -3.27 -18.66
CA SER A 71 -3.93 -3.91 -19.46
C SER A 71 -3.55 -3.93 -20.93
N HIS A 72 -2.98 -2.83 -21.44
CA HIS A 72 -2.51 -2.74 -22.81
C HIS A 72 -1.35 -3.70 -23.09
N ILE A 73 -0.36 -3.76 -22.20
CA ILE A 73 0.76 -4.71 -22.31
C ILE A 73 0.23 -6.15 -22.36
N TYR A 74 -0.69 -6.51 -21.47
CA TYR A 74 -1.28 -7.85 -21.45
C TYR A 74 -2.01 -8.17 -22.76
N ASP A 75 -2.85 -7.27 -23.27
CA ASP A 75 -3.57 -7.47 -24.54
C ASP A 75 -2.62 -7.66 -25.73
N VAL A 76 -1.57 -6.84 -25.81
CA VAL A 76 -0.54 -6.95 -26.86
C VAL A 76 0.21 -8.28 -26.76
N GLU A 77 0.65 -8.67 -25.56
CA GLU A 77 1.41 -9.90 -25.35
C GLU A 77 0.57 -11.16 -25.60
N VAL A 78 -0.70 -11.17 -25.18
CA VAL A 78 -1.63 -12.26 -25.47
C VAL A 78 -1.87 -12.40 -26.97
N LYS A 79 -2.14 -11.30 -27.68
CA LYS A 79 -2.34 -11.32 -29.13
C LYS A 79 -1.09 -11.81 -29.88
N ALA A 80 0.10 -11.39 -29.44
CA ALA A 80 1.35 -11.87 -30.01
C ALA A 80 1.51 -13.39 -29.79
N LEU A 81 1.20 -13.89 -28.60
CA LEU A 81 1.26 -15.32 -28.30
C LEU A 81 0.25 -16.13 -29.09
N GLU A 82 -0.98 -15.62 -29.27
CA GLU A 82 -2.01 -16.25 -30.11
C GLU A 82 -1.54 -16.36 -31.57
N ALA A 83 -0.92 -15.30 -32.10
CA ALA A 83 -0.34 -15.32 -33.44
C ALA A 83 0.79 -16.36 -33.56
N GLU A 84 1.71 -16.41 -32.59
CA GLU A 84 2.75 -17.45 -32.57
C GLU A 84 2.15 -18.87 -32.49
N CYS A 85 1.12 -19.09 -31.68
CA CYS A 85 0.45 -20.38 -31.62
C CYS A 85 -0.20 -20.78 -32.95
N ALA A 86 -0.72 -19.80 -33.69
CA ALA A 86 -1.31 -20.00 -35.01
C ALA A 86 -0.26 -20.29 -36.10
N GLU A 87 0.90 -19.63 -36.05
CA GLU A 87 1.98 -19.78 -37.03
C GLU A 87 2.84 -21.02 -36.77
N ASP A 88 3.26 -21.23 -35.53
CA ASP A 88 4.26 -22.23 -35.14
C ASP A 88 3.67 -23.53 -34.57
N GLY A 89 2.35 -23.55 -34.40
CA GLY A 89 1.60 -24.59 -33.72
C GLY A 89 1.57 -24.41 -32.19
N PHE A 90 0.46 -24.85 -31.60
CA PHE A 90 0.12 -24.61 -30.19
C PHE A 90 1.25 -24.92 -29.20
N ILE A 91 1.90 -26.09 -29.30
CA ILE A 91 2.95 -26.50 -28.35
C ILE A 91 4.17 -25.57 -28.43
N ARG A 92 4.60 -25.22 -29.65
CA ARG A 92 5.77 -24.36 -29.86
C ARG A 92 5.48 -22.92 -29.43
N GLY A 93 4.33 -22.38 -29.83
CA GLY A 93 3.89 -21.04 -29.41
C GLY A 93 3.74 -20.96 -27.89
N PHE A 94 3.09 -21.95 -27.26
CA PHE A 94 2.94 -22.01 -25.80
C PHE A 94 4.29 -21.97 -25.09
N MET A 95 5.26 -22.81 -25.49
CA MET A 95 6.60 -22.84 -24.87
C MET A 95 7.34 -21.50 -25.02
N LYS A 96 7.23 -20.82 -26.17
CA LYS A 96 7.79 -19.47 -26.38
C LYS A 96 7.15 -18.44 -25.45
N GLY A 97 5.83 -18.48 -25.29
CA GLY A 97 5.11 -17.62 -24.35
C GLY A 97 5.58 -17.82 -22.91
N VAL A 98 5.72 -19.08 -22.48
CA VAL A 98 6.20 -19.37 -21.12
C VAL A 98 7.64 -18.92 -20.90
N CYS A 99 8.55 -19.16 -21.86
CA CYS A 99 9.91 -18.63 -21.81
C CYS A 99 9.92 -17.08 -21.71
N THR A 100 9.05 -16.41 -22.46
CA THR A 100 8.95 -14.94 -22.45
C THR A 100 8.51 -14.42 -21.07
N ILE A 101 7.51 -15.04 -20.45
CA ILE A 101 7.07 -14.70 -19.11
C ILE A 101 8.20 -14.94 -18.11
N HIS A 102 8.84 -16.11 -18.16
CA HIS A 102 9.95 -16.48 -17.29
C HIS A 102 11.11 -15.48 -17.35
N CYS A 103 11.53 -15.05 -18.55
CA CYS A 103 12.56 -14.03 -18.72
C CYS A 103 12.18 -12.67 -18.13
N LYS A 104 10.89 -12.32 -18.09
CA LYS A 104 10.40 -11.04 -17.56
C LYS A 104 10.21 -11.03 -16.04
N THR A 105 9.73 -12.13 -15.46
CA THR A 105 9.49 -12.23 -14.01
C THR A 105 10.66 -12.78 -13.23
N GLY A 106 11.63 -13.42 -13.88
CA GLY A 106 12.80 -14.02 -13.21
C GLY A 106 12.44 -15.15 -12.23
N ALA A 107 11.20 -15.64 -12.26
CA ALA A 107 10.70 -16.67 -11.37
C ALA A 107 10.90 -18.05 -12.01
N GLU A 108 11.68 -18.94 -11.38
CA GLU A 108 11.78 -20.35 -11.79
C GLU A 108 10.38 -20.99 -11.88
N ILE A 109 10.02 -21.44 -13.08
CA ILE A 109 8.79 -22.20 -13.29
C ILE A 109 9.15 -23.68 -13.14
N GLU A 110 8.85 -24.20 -11.95
CA GLU A 110 9.04 -25.61 -11.62
C GLU A 110 8.23 -26.50 -12.60
N GLY A 111 8.89 -27.44 -13.27
CA GLY A 111 8.26 -28.39 -14.22
C GLY A 111 8.45 -28.10 -15.71
N LEU A 112 9.19 -27.05 -16.09
CA LEU A 112 9.54 -26.75 -17.50
C LEU A 112 11.02 -26.91 -17.83
N THR A 113 11.82 -27.38 -16.88
CA THR A 113 13.16 -27.89 -17.17
C THR A 113 13.01 -29.04 -18.17
N PRO A 114 13.67 -29.01 -19.34
CA PRO A 114 13.76 -30.17 -20.21
C PRO A 114 14.56 -31.25 -19.49
N SER A 115 13.90 -32.04 -18.65
CA SER A 115 14.51 -33.20 -18.03
C SER A 115 14.66 -34.26 -19.12
N GLN A 116 15.86 -34.31 -19.70
CA GLN A 116 16.48 -35.47 -20.33
C GLN A 116 15.52 -36.50 -20.95
N ALA A 117 15.13 -36.29 -22.21
CA ALA A 117 14.70 -37.37 -23.09
C ALA A 117 15.77 -37.58 -24.17
N SER A 118 16.95 -38.05 -23.75
CA SER A 118 17.94 -38.63 -24.66
C SER A 118 18.48 -39.93 -24.05
N GLY A 119 17.62 -40.92 -23.91
CA GLY A 119 18.01 -42.32 -24.12
C GLY A 119 17.80 -42.59 -25.63
N ASP A 120 18.70 -43.23 -26.38
CA ASP A 120 19.68 -44.23 -25.98
C ASP A 120 20.95 -44.24 -26.86
N ALA A 121 22.02 -44.66 -26.20
CA ALA A 121 23.17 -45.43 -26.69
C ALA A 121 23.70 -45.20 -28.11
N SER A 122 24.86 -44.52 -28.18
CA SER A 122 25.89 -44.82 -29.16
C SER A 122 26.47 -46.21 -28.87
N SER A 123 26.09 -47.21 -29.65
CA SER A 123 26.91 -48.40 -29.88
C SER A 123 26.73 -48.89 -31.30
N ASP A 124 27.80 -48.69 -32.06
CA ASP A 124 28.06 -49.22 -33.39
C ASP A 124 28.04 -50.76 -33.37
N SER A 125 27.20 -51.36 -34.20
CA SER A 125 27.50 -52.66 -34.83
C SER A 125 26.70 -52.79 -36.13
N GLY A 126 27.42 -52.84 -37.24
CA GLY A 126 26.87 -52.89 -38.59
C GLY A 126 26.05 -54.15 -38.92
N GLY A 127 25.39 -54.10 -40.07
CA GLY A 127 24.76 -55.27 -40.67
C GLY A 127 23.58 -54.96 -41.60
N GLU A 128 23.93 -54.75 -42.87
CA GLU A 128 23.26 -55.33 -44.06
C GLU A 128 21.99 -54.66 -44.62
N GLU A 129 22.11 -54.32 -45.91
CA GLU A 129 21.08 -53.93 -46.87
C GLU A 129 19.83 -54.82 -46.79
N LEU A 130 18.65 -54.21 -46.77
CA LEU A 130 17.50 -54.75 -47.49
C LEU A 130 16.72 -53.63 -48.17
N GLU A 131 16.76 -53.66 -49.49
CA GLU A 131 15.81 -53.01 -50.39
C GLU A 131 14.37 -53.34 -49.99
N SER A 132 13.47 -52.39 -50.14
CA SER A 132 12.07 -52.68 -50.45
C SER A 132 11.49 -51.53 -51.26
N GLU A 133 11.29 -51.83 -52.54
CA GLU A 133 10.46 -51.10 -53.49
C GLU A 133 8.98 -51.14 -53.09
N LEU A 134 8.31 -50.03 -53.41
CA LEU A 134 6.86 -49.79 -53.58
C LEU A 134 5.95 -49.77 -52.34
#